data_AF-A0A6J4FMC9-F1
#
_entry.id   AF-A0A6J4FMC9-F1
#
_cell.length_a   1.000
_cell.length_b   1.000
_cell.length_c   1.000
_cell.angle_alpha   90.00
_cell.angle_beta   90.00
_cell.angle_gamma   90.00
#
_symmetry.space_group_name_H-M   'P 1'
#
loop_
_entity.id
_entity.type
_entity.pdbx_description
1 polymer ?
#
loop_
_entity_poly.entity_id
_entity_poly.type
_entity_poly.pdbx_seq_one_letter_code
_entity_poly.pdbx_strand_id
1 'polypeptide(L)'
;MKTPKKMAISKMDAVKAQLETAIKLYFEDRDLISAYTLCAAADQILEDIWKHERDSILSRRIQRGQNVSHLMFSMCDEWKIRLEDEHRRKAFDAINATRNFLKHADKDHNLTHHYYPTEETGLRLFTACRNFRLVSEHKNMAVDTFLGWFLTINPHFLAQDNPLKHVIPENFTSELEHSELAVAGYQMLQKSCPELFPPHRY
;
A
#
# COMPACT_ATOMS: atom_id res chain seq x y z
N MET A 1 -36.66 -18.22 -9.26
CA MET A 1 -35.27 -17.76 -9.03
C MET A 1 -35.19 -16.28 -9.31
N LYS A 2 -34.67 -15.46 -8.38
CA LYS A 2 -34.37 -14.05 -8.68
C LYS A 2 -33.18 -14.02 -9.63
N THR A 3 -33.28 -13.29 -10.74
CA THR A 3 -32.16 -13.07 -11.66
C THR A 3 -31.00 -12.42 -10.91
N PRO A 4 -29.76 -12.90 -11.07
CA PRO A 4 -28.62 -12.30 -10.39
C PRO A 4 -28.47 -10.84 -10.81
N LYS A 5 -28.34 -9.94 -9.82
CA LYS A 5 -28.16 -8.50 -10.06
C LYS A 5 -26.75 -8.25 -10.60
N LYS A 6 -26.66 -7.80 -11.85
CA LYS A 6 -25.38 -7.34 -12.42
C LYS A 6 -24.92 -6.07 -11.71
N MET A 7 -23.68 -6.04 -11.24
CA MET A 7 -23.05 -4.85 -10.68
C MET A 7 -21.89 -4.42 -11.59
N ALA A 8 -21.79 -3.11 -11.84
CA ALA A 8 -20.64 -2.52 -12.52
C ALA A 8 -19.61 -2.07 -11.47
N ILE A 9 -18.33 -2.29 -11.75
CA ILE A 9 -17.21 -1.88 -10.90
C ILE A 9 -16.10 -1.31 -11.78
N SER A 10 -15.60 -0.11 -11.48
CA SER A 10 -14.44 0.44 -12.16
C SER A 10 -13.13 -0.14 -11.59
N LYS A 11 -12.01 0.05 -12.30
CA LYS A 11 -10.68 -0.32 -11.78
C LYS A 11 -10.34 0.42 -10.49
N MET A 12 -10.69 1.70 -10.38
CA MET A 12 -10.45 2.48 -9.18
C MET A 12 -11.37 2.08 -8.02
N ASP A 13 -12.61 1.69 -8.29
CA ASP A 13 -13.50 1.14 -7.25
C ASP A 13 -12.93 -0.17 -6.68
N ALA A 14 -12.42 -1.04 -7.56
CA ALA A 14 -11.78 -2.29 -7.16
C ALA A 14 -10.52 -2.04 -6.33
N VAL A 15 -9.64 -1.13 -6.76
CA VAL A 15 -8.43 -0.72 -6.01
C VAL A 15 -8.80 -0.18 -4.64
N LYS A 16 -9.78 0.73 -4.56
CA LYS A 16 -10.24 1.31 -3.31
C LYS A 16 -10.70 0.23 -2.34
N ALA A 17 -11.61 -0.64 -2.79
CA ALA A 17 -12.14 -1.72 -1.96
C ALA A 17 -11.05 -2.70 -1.49
N GLN A 18 -10.10 -3.05 -2.37
CA GLN A 18 -8.97 -3.92 -2.04
C GLN A 18 -8.04 -3.30 -0.99
N LEU A 19 -7.66 -2.02 -1.16
CA LEU A 19 -6.79 -1.32 -0.20
C LEU A 19 -7.47 -1.15 1.16
N GLU A 20 -8.73 -0.70 1.19
CA GLU A 20 -9.46 -0.53 2.45
C GLU A 20 -9.60 -1.85 3.21
N THR A 21 -9.90 -2.94 2.50
CA THR A 21 -9.97 -4.28 3.10
C THR A 21 -8.61 -4.75 3.59
N ALA A 22 -7.56 -4.60 2.79
CA ALA A 22 -6.21 -5.02 3.16
C ALA A 22 -5.67 -4.26 4.37
N ILE A 23 -5.87 -2.94 4.42
CA ILE A 23 -5.47 -2.10 5.57
C ILE A 23 -6.19 -2.56 6.84
N LYS A 24 -7.50 -2.85 6.74
CA LYS A 24 -8.27 -3.35 7.88
C LYS A 24 -7.74 -4.70 8.38
N LEU A 25 -7.55 -5.66 7.47
CA LEU A 25 -7.02 -6.98 7.83
C LEU A 25 -5.62 -6.90 8.46
N TYR A 26 -4.80 -5.98 7.97
CA TYR A 26 -3.47 -5.73 8.49
C TYR A 26 -3.49 -5.19 9.92
N PHE A 27 -4.30 -4.16 10.19
CA PHE A 27 -4.42 -3.60 11.54
C PHE A 27 -5.12 -4.52 12.53
N GLU A 28 -5.98 -5.43 12.05
CA GLU A 28 -6.60 -6.45 12.90
C GLU A 28 -5.68 -7.65 13.18
N ASP A 29 -4.50 -7.72 12.55
CA ASP A 29 -3.55 -8.84 12.64
C ASP A 29 -4.23 -10.21 12.43
N ARG A 30 -5.16 -10.28 11.47
CA ARG A 30 -5.99 -11.49 11.24
C ARG A 30 -5.49 -12.37 10.09
N ASP A 31 -5.51 -11.83 8.88
CA ASP A 31 -5.20 -12.57 7.66
C ASP A 31 -4.26 -11.76 6.77
N LEU A 32 -2.98 -11.83 7.13
CA LEU A 32 -1.91 -11.10 6.45
C LEU A 32 -1.65 -11.65 5.04
N ILE A 33 -1.94 -12.92 4.77
CA ILE A 33 -1.85 -13.49 3.41
C ILE A 33 -2.89 -12.84 2.49
N SER A 34 -4.14 -12.77 2.94
CA SER A 34 -5.21 -12.10 2.20
C SER A 34 -4.92 -10.61 2.05
N ALA A 35 -4.47 -9.95 3.13
CA ALA A 35 -4.09 -8.54 3.07
C ALA A 35 -2.99 -8.29 2.03
N TYR A 36 -1.93 -9.09 2.03
CA TYR A 36 -0.84 -9.04 1.05
C TYR A 36 -1.37 -9.23 -0.38
N THR A 37 -2.20 -10.25 -0.59
CA THR A 37 -2.75 -10.59 -1.90
C THR A 37 -3.59 -9.44 -2.46
N LEU A 38 -4.46 -8.86 -1.63
CA LEU A 38 -5.33 -7.74 -1.99
C LEU A 38 -4.51 -6.50 -2.34
N CYS A 39 -3.54 -6.12 -1.51
CA CYS A 39 -2.73 -4.94 -1.78
C CYS A 39 -1.79 -5.14 -2.98
N ALA A 40 -1.28 -6.35 -3.21
CA ALA A 40 -0.49 -6.66 -4.40
C ALA A 40 -1.31 -6.62 -5.71
N ALA A 41 -2.57 -7.04 -5.66
CA ALA A 41 -3.49 -6.88 -6.79
C ALA A 41 -3.83 -5.41 -7.06
N ALA A 42 -4.10 -4.63 -6.00
CA ALA A 42 -4.36 -3.20 -6.12
C ALA A 42 -3.16 -2.44 -6.70
N ASP A 43 -1.94 -2.73 -6.21
CA ASP A 43 -0.68 -2.15 -6.69
C ASP A 43 -0.45 -2.44 -8.17
N GLN A 44 -0.73 -3.66 -8.62
CA GLN A 44 -0.62 -4.01 -10.04
C GLN A 44 -1.56 -3.17 -10.92
N ILE A 45 -2.82 -2.97 -10.50
CA ILE A 45 -3.76 -2.12 -11.24
C ILE A 45 -3.26 -0.68 -11.29
N LEU A 46 -2.77 -0.15 -10.16
CA LEU A 46 -2.25 1.21 -10.06
C LEU A 46 -1.02 1.44 -10.93
N GLU A 47 -0.08 0.49 -10.95
CA GLU A 47 1.10 0.53 -11.83
C GLU A 47 0.72 0.49 -13.30
N ASP A 48 -0.30 -0.29 -13.68
CA ASP A 48 -0.76 -0.35 -15.06
C ASP A 48 -1.47 0.95 -15.48
N ILE A 49 -2.32 1.54 -14.61
CA ILE A 49 -2.90 2.86 -14.86
C ILE A 49 -1.80 3.91 -14.99
N TRP A 50 -0.81 3.91 -14.09
CA TRP A 50 0.33 4.83 -14.15
C TRP A 50 1.04 4.74 -15.50
N LYS A 51 1.37 3.54 -15.98
CA LYS A 51 2.04 3.38 -17.29
C LYS A 51 1.22 3.92 -18.46
N HIS A 52 -0.10 3.76 -18.41
CA HIS A 52 -0.99 4.22 -19.48
C HIS A 52 -1.30 5.73 -19.42
N GLU A 53 -1.33 6.31 -18.23
CA GLU A 53 -1.78 7.69 -18.02
C GLU A 53 -0.68 8.63 -17.49
N ARG A 54 0.57 8.18 -17.41
CA ARG A 54 1.72 8.89 -16.83
C ARG A 54 1.77 10.35 -17.24
N ASP A 55 1.78 10.62 -18.54
CA ASP A 55 1.99 11.96 -19.07
C ASP A 55 0.82 12.91 -18.70
N SER A 56 -0.41 12.38 -18.67
CA SER A 56 -1.60 13.11 -18.20
C SER A 56 -1.54 13.39 -16.69
N ILE A 57 -1.15 12.39 -15.88
CA ILE A 57 -1.00 12.54 -14.43
C ILE A 57 0.07 13.59 -14.10
N LEU A 58 1.24 13.51 -14.74
CA LEU A 58 2.33 14.46 -14.55
C LEU A 58 1.94 15.87 -15.01
N SER A 59 1.30 15.99 -16.18
CA SER A 59 0.83 17.29 -16.70
C SER A 59 -0.14 17.97 -15.74
N ARG A 60 -1.14 17.24 -15.22
CA ARG A 60 -2.09 17.77 -14.23
C ARG A 60 -1.39 18.24 -12.94
N ARG A 61 -0.38 17.50 -12.49
CA ARG A 61 0.41 17.85 -11.28
C ARG A 61 1.22 19.13 -11.46
N ILE A 62 1.91 19.27 -12.60
CA ILE A 62 2.66 20.48 -12.96
C ILE A 62 1.72 21.68 -13.07
N GLN A 63 0.57 21.53 -13.74
CA GLN A 63 -0.44 22.58 -13.86
C GLN A 63 -1.02 23.03 -12.50
N ARG A 64 -1.05 22.14 -11.50
CA ARG A 64 -1.44 22.46 -10.11
C ARG A 64 -0.29 23.09 -9.30
N GLY A 65 0.82 23.44 -9.94
CA GLY A 65 1.95 24.13 -9.30
C GLY A 65 2.89 23.21 -8.53
N GLN A 66 2.83 21.87 -8.73
CA GLN A 66 3.86 21.01 -8.16
C GLN A 66 5.21 21.31 -8.82
N ASN A 67 6.23 21.53 -7.99
CA ASN A 67 7.59 21.73 -8.46
C ASN A 67 8.10 20.45 -9.14
N VAL A 68 8.65 20.61 -10.35
CA VAL A 68 9.18 19.52 -11.18
C VAL A 68 10.26 18.71 -10.45
N SER A 69 11.08 19.34 -9.60
CA SER A 69 12.10 18.65 -8.80
C SER A 69 11.53 17.73 -7.71
N HIS A 70 10.23 17.84 -7.42
CA HIS A 70 9.53 17.05 -6.40
C HIS A 70 8.41 16.19 -7.00
N LEU A 71 8.41 15.96 -8.31
CA LEU A 71 7.45 15.06 -8.94
C LEU A 71 7.66 13.63 -8.42
N MET A 72 6.54 13.02 -8.02
CA MET A 72 6.49 11.62 -7.62
C MET A 72 6.32 10.75 -8.87
N PHE A 73 6.99 9.61 -8.88
CA PHE A 73 6.78 8.54 -9.86
C PHE A 73 6.25 7.31 -9.13
N SER A 74 5.75 6.32 -9.88
CA SER A 74 5.36 5.06 -9.27
C SER A 74 6.57 4.43 -8.59
N MET A 75 6.37 3.65 -7.53
CA MET A 75 7.48 3.02 -6.83
C MET A 75 8.35 2.18 -7.77
N CYS A 76 7.73 1.51 -8.74
CA CYS A 76 8.43 0.76 -9.77
C CYS A 76 9.36 1.65 -10.61
N ASP A 77 8.88 2.80 -11.09
CA ASP A 77 9.71 3.73 -11.87
C ASP A 77 10.77 4.42 -11.01
N GLU A 78 10.47 4.72 -9.76
CA GLU A 78 11.41 5.29 -8.81
C GLU A 78 12.60 4.38 -8.54
N TRP A 79 12.38 3.07 -8.47
CA TRP A 79 13.45 2.09 -8.34
C TRP A 79 14.27 1.98 -9.64
N LYS A 80 13.64 2.06 -10.81
CA LYS A 80 14.38 2.05 -12.08
C LYS A 80 15.32 3.24 -12.21
N ILE A 81 14.93 4.40 -11.69
CA ILE A 81 15.75 5.62 -11.73
C ILE A 81 16.91 5.55 -10.73
N ARG A 82 16.72 4.91 -9.57
CA ARG A 82 17.66 4.95 -8.45
C ARG A 82 18.56 3.72 -8.32
N LEU A 83 18.23 2.60 -8.98
CA LEU A 83 18.97 1.34 -8.87
C LEU A 83 19.63 0.97 -10.20
N GLU A 84 20.91 0.62 -10.12
CA GLU A 84 21.67 -0.01 -11.21
C GLU A 84 21.00 -1.29 -11.71
N ASP A 85 21.14 -1.59 -13.01
CA ASP A 85 20.37 -2.63 -13.71
C ASP A 85 20.43 -4.02 -13.05
N GLU A 86 21.61 -4.45 -12.60
CA GLU A 86 21.79 -5.76 -11.97
C GLU A 86 21.12 -5.83 -10.58
N HIS A 87 21.34 -4.79 -9.75
CA HIS A 87 20.73 -4.69 -8.42
C HIS A 87 19.22 -4.54 -8.52
N ARG A 88 18.74 -3.83 -9.55
CA ARG A 88 17.32 -3.66 -9.83
C ARG A 88 16.64 -5.00 -10.06
N ARG A 89 17.18 -5.87 -10.92
CA ARG A 89 16.55 -7.17 -11.20
C ARG A 89 16.42 -8.03 -9.94
N LYS A 90 17.51 -8.15 -9.16
CA LYS A 90 17.50 -8.88 -7.89
C LYS A 90 16.49 -8.30 -6.90
N ALA A 91 16.43 -6.98 -6.76
CA ALA A 91 15.47 -6.31 -5.89
C ALA A 91 14.02 -6.53 -6.35
N PHE A 92 13.74 -6.39 -7.65
CA PHE A 92 12.41 -6.64 -8.21
C PHE A 92 11.96 -8.09 -8.03
N ASP A 93 12.86 -9.06 -8.24
CA ASP A 93 12.55 -10.47 -8.06
C ASP A 93 12.25 -10.78 -6.59
N ALA A 94 13.08 -10.31 -5.66
CA ALA A 94 12.88 -10.48 -4.22
C ALA A 94 11.54 -9.90 -3.75
N ILE A 95 11.24 -8.66 -4.14
CA ILE A 95 10.02 -7.97 -3.73
C ILE A 95 8.77 -8.61 -4.33
N ASN A 96 8.88 -9.19 -5.51
CA ASN A 96 7.76 -9.84 -6.18
C ASN A 96 7.64 -11.34 -5.89
N ALA A 97 8.59 -11.94 -5.15
CA ALA A 97 8.60 -13.37 -4.86
C ALA A 97 7.29 -13.83 -4.22
N THR A 98 6.92 -13.22 -3.09
CA THR A 98 5.67 -13.53 -2.36
C THR A 98 4.43 -13.36 -3.23
N ARG A 99 4.35 -12.26 -3.99
CA ARG A 99 3.24 -12.03 -4.91
C ARG A 99 3.16 -13.10 -6.00
N ASN A 100 4.30 -13.47 -6.58
CA ASN A 100 4.36 -14.44 -7.67
C ASN A 100 3.99 -15.83 -7.17
N PHE A 101 4.51 -16.24 -6.01
CA PHE A 101 4.16 -17.50 -5.37
C PHE A 101 2.65 -17.59 -5.07
N LEU A 102 2.05 -16.53 -4.54
CA LEU A 102 0.62 -16.53 -4.19
C LEU A 102 -0.32 -16.54 -5.40
N LYS A 103 0.12 -16.10 -6.58
CA LYS A 103 -0.74 -16.01 -7.78
C LYS A 103 -0.50 -17.09 -8.82
N HIS A 104 0.68 -17.72 -8.82
CA HIS A 104 1.10 -18.68 -9.85
C HIS A 104 1.51 -19.99 -9.19
N ALA A 105 0.90 -21.09 -9.63
CA ALA A 105 1.27 -22.45 -9.25
C ALA A 105 1.83 -23.25 -10.45
N ASP A 106 2.13 -22.58 -11.56
CA ASP A 106 2.51 -23.20 -12.83
C ASP A 106 3.86 -23.94 -12.77
N LYS A 107 4.81 -23.43 -11.99
CA LYS A 107 6.16 -24.01 -11.83
C LYS A 107 6.43 -24.62 -10.46
N ASP A 108 5.74 -24.11 -9.44
CA ASP A 108 6.15 -24.25 -8.04
C ASP A 108 5.03 -24.81 -7.14
N HIS A 109 4.09 -25.58 -7.70
CA HIS A 109 2.87 -26.03 -6.99
C HIS A 109 3.10 -26.84 -5.70
N ASN A 110 4.30 -27.40 -5.51
CA ASN A 110 4.67 -28.16 -4.30
C ASN A 110 5.69 -27.42 -3.42
N LEU A 111 6.12 -26.22 -3.80
CA LEU A 111 7.08 -25.47 -2.99
C LEU A 111 6.40 -24.80 -1.80
N THR A 112 7.18 -24.60 -0.74
CA THR A 112 6.80 -23.76 0.40
C THR A 112 7.56 -22.45 0.30
N HIS A 113 6.83 -21.34 0.38
CA HIS A 113 7.41 -20.00 0.38
C HIS A 113 7.50 -19.46 1.79
N HIS A 114 8.70 -19.06 2.19
CA HIS A 114 8.94 -18.40 3.47
C HIS A 114 8.96 -16.90 3.26
N TYR A 115 8.19 -16.17 4.06
CA TYR A 115 8.04 -14.73 3.96
C TYR A 115 7.75 -14.16 5.35
N TYR A 116 8.03 -12.87 5.55
CA TYR A 116 7.77 -12.16 6.80
C TYR A 116 6.40 -11.48 6.72
N PRO A 117 5.33 -12.04 7.32
CA PRO A 117 3.97 -11.63 7.00
C PRO A 117 3.69 -10.18 7.31
N THR A 118 4.14 -9.70 8.46
CA THR A 118 3.90 -8.35 8.93
C THR A 118 4.70 -7.34 8.11
N GLU A 119 6.00 -7.54 7.98
CA GLU A 119 6.93 -6.63 7.34
C GLU A 119 6.66 -6.53 5.83
N GLU A 120 6.50 -7.67 5.15
CA GLU A 120 6.26 -7.68 3.71
C GLU A 120 4.88 -7.14 3.35
N THR A 121 3.86 -7.43 4.16
CA THR A 121 2.52 -6.87 3.95
C THR A 121 2.50 -5.38 4.21
N GLY A 122 3.16 -4.90 5.28
CA GLY A 122 3.28 -3.48 5.59
C GLY A 122 3.98 -2.72 4.47
N LEU A 123 5.11 -3.22 3.97
CA LEU A 123 5.84 -2.64 2.85
C LEU A 123 5.04 -2.65 1.54
N ARG A 124 4.31 -3.74 1.28
CA ARG A 124 3.45 -3.82 0.09
C ARG A 124 2.27 -2.84 0.18
N LEU A 125 1.63 -2.74 1.33
CA LEU A 125 0.58 -1.75 1.59
C LEU A 125 1.11 -0.33 1.44
N PHE A 126 2.29 -0.02 1.97
CA PHE A 126 2.92 1.28 1.81
C PHE A 126 3.13 1.63 0.33
N THR A 127 3.67 0.69 -0.44
CA THR A 127 3.89 0.82 -1.89
C THR A 127 2.57 1.10 -2.63
N ALA A 128 1.55 0.27 -2.40
CA ALA A 128 0.25 0.38 -3.04
C ALA A 128 -0.49 1.67 -2.66
N CYS A 129 -0.44 2.06 -1.38
CA CYS A 129 -1.04 3.29 -0.87
C CYS A 129 -0.37 4.55 -1.44
N ARG A 130 0.96 4.54 -1.57
CA ARG A 130 1.71 5.63 -2.20
C ARG A 130 1.37 5.75 -3.69
N ASN A 131 1.32 4.62 -4.41
CA ASN A 131 0.90 4.56 -5.80
C ASN A 131 -0.57 5.00 -5.98
N PHE A 132 -1.44 4.69 -5.01
CA PHE A 132 -2.81 5.20 -5.00
C PHE A 132 -2.84 6.72 -4.92
N ARG A 133 -2.07 7.34 -4.02
CA ARG A 133 -1.96 8.81 -3.93
C ARG A 133 -1.34 9.45 -5.17
N LEU A 134 -0.51 8.71 -5.89
CA LEU A 134 0.08 9.16 -7.15
C LEU A 134 -0.99 9.23 -8.25
N VAL A 135 -1.75 8.16 -8.41
CA VAL A 135 -2.66 7.93 -9.55
C VAL A 135 -4.06 8.49 -9.31
N SER A 136 -4.59 8.35 -8.09
CA SER A 136 -5.94 8.78 -7.76
C SER A 136 -6.06 10.30 -7.69
N GLU A 137 -7.15 10.83 -8.25
CA GLU A 137 -7.55 12.22 -8.03
C GLU A 137 -8.33 12.42 -6.72
N HIS A 138 -8.83 11.33 -6.15
CA HIS A 138 -9.64 11.34 -4.94
C HIS A 138 -8.82 10.94 -3.73
N LYS A 139 -9.04 11.66 -2.62
CA LYS A 139 -8.49 11.30 -1.31
C LYS A 139 -9.15 10.01 -0.82
N ASN A 140 -8.39 9.22 -0.08
CA ASN A 140 -8.89 8.08 0.65
C ASN A 140 -8.32 8.13 2.08
N MET A 141 -9.21 8.28 3.05
CA MET A 141 -8.82 8.50 4.44
C MET A 141 -8.16 7.27 5.06
N ALA A 142 -8.55 6.05 4.66
CA ALA A 142 -7.91 4.82 5.12
C ALA A 142 -6.46 4.73 4.62
N VAL A 143 -6.24 5.06 3.34
CA VAL A 143 -4.91 5.15 2.73
C VAL A 143 -4.04 6.19 3.43
N ASP A 144 -4.56 7.40 3.66
CA ASP A 144 -3.81 8.47 4.33
C ASP A 144 -3.51 8.11 5.80
N THR A 145 -4.45 7.47 6.50
CA THR A 145 -4.27 6.96 7.87
C THR A 145 -3.17 5.91 7.94
N PHE A 146 -3.21 4.92 7.04
CA PHE A 146 -2.19 3.87 6.98
C PHE A 146 -0.80 4.46 6.69
N LEU A 147 -0.69 5.36 5.71
CA LEU A 147 0.61 5.97 5.37
C LEU A 147 1.17 6.81 6.53
N GLY A 148 0.32 7.58 7.21
CA GLY A 148 0.73 8.35 8.39
C GLY A 148 1.21 7.45 9.52
N TRP A 149 0.45 6.41 9.86
CA TRP A 149 0.82 5.41 10.85
C TRP A 149 2.14 4.72 10.49
N PHE A 150 2.25 4.22 9.25
CA PHE A 150 3.42 3.45 8.79
C PHE A 150 4.70 4.27 8.89
N LEU A 151 4.68 5.53 8.48
CA LEU A 151 5.84 6.43 8.58
C LEU A 151 6.15 6.84 10.02
N THR A 152 5.14 6.89 10.89
CA THR A 152 5.33 7.16 12.32
C THR A 152 6.07 6.03 13.02
N ILE A 153 5.70 4.79 12.69
CA ILE A 153 6.35 3.59 13.28
C ILE A 153 7.59 3.13 12.51
N ASN A 154 7.93 3.79 11.39
CA ASN A 154 9.15 3.56 10.65
C ASN A 154 9.86 4.88 10.32
N PRO A 155 10.28 5.65 11.34
CA PRO A 155 10.85 6.99 11.13
C PRO A 155 12.17 6.96 10.34
N HIS A 156 12.82 5.80 10.23
CA HIS A 156 14.00 5.60 9.41
C HIS A 156 13.73 5.77 7.90
N PHE A 157 12.48 5.62 7.43
CA PHE A 157 12.10 5.94 6.05
C PHE A 157 11.92 7.44 5.78
N LEU A 158 11.87 8.27 6.82
CA LEU A 158 11.73 9.72 6.66
C LEU A 158 13.08 10.35 6.27
N ALA A 159 13.04 11.37 5.42
CA ALA A 159 14.19 12.23 5.16
C ALA A 159 14.68 12.90 6.45
N GLN A 160 15.97 13.24 6.52
CA GLN A 160 16.58 13.79 7.75
C GLN A 160 15.97 15.14 8.16
N ASP A 161 15.56 15.94 7.20
CA ASP A 161 14.91 17.25 7.35
C ASP A 161 13.37 17.15 7.43
N ASN A 162 12.80 15.95 7.45
CA ASN A 162 11.36 15.78 7.50
C ASN A 162 10.83 16.25 8.88
N PRO A 163 9.85 17.19 8.94
CA PRO A 163 9.33 17.71 10.21
C PRO A 163 8.79 16.63 11.15
N LEU A 164 8.32 15.49 10.62
CA LEU A 164 7.84 14.38 11.42
C LEU A 164 8.93 13.76 12.31
N LYS A 165 10.22 13.83 11.92
CA LYS A 165 11.31 13.33 12.75
C LYS A 165 11.48 14.09 14.07
N HIS A 166 11.06 15.35 14.13
CA HIS A 166 11.18 16.16 15.35
C HIS A 166 10.04 15.94 16.35
N VAL A 167 8.93 15.34 15.91
CA VAL A 167 7.75 15.11 16.76
C VAL A 167 7.60 13.65 17.18
N ILE A 168 8.28 12.72 16.50
CA ILE A 168 8.30 11.30 16.88
C ILE A 168 9.46 11.08 17.88
N PRO A 169 9.20 10.60 19.10
CA PRO A 169 10.26 10.26 20.05
C PRO A 169 11.23 9.22 19.49
N GLU A 170 12.53 9.34 19.77
CA GLU A 170 13.56 8.44 19.24
C GLU A 170 13.34 6.95 19.60
N ASN A 171 12.68 6.69 20.74
CA ASN A 171 12.37 5.33 21.24
C ASN A 171 10.91 4.92 21.04
N PHE A 172 10.12 5.66 20.26
CA PHE A 172 8.68 5.43 20.16
C PHE A 172 8.30 3.98 19.78
N THR A 173 9.13 3.32 18.97
CA THR A 173 8.86 1.96 18.48
C THR A 173 9.71 0.88 19.13
N SER A 174 10.75 1.21 19.89
CA SER A 174 11.60 0.22 20.54
C SER A 174 10.97 -0.38 21.81
N GLU A 175 9.91 0.24 22.30
CA GLU A 175 9.21 -0.15 23.53
C GLU A 175 7.92 -0.94 23.28
N LEU A 176 7.49 -1.09 22.02
CA LEU A 176 6.19 -1.67 21.65
C LEU A 176 6.33 -2.76 20.58
N GLU A 177 5.58 -3.85 20.75
CA GLU A 177 5.44 -4.89 19.73
C GLU A 177 4.61 -4.40 18.54
N HIS A 178 4.80 -5.01 17.37
CA HIS A 178 4.07 -4.61 16.17
C HIS A 178 2.55 -4.69 16.35
N SER A 179 2.06 -5.70 17.06
CA SER A 179 0.64 -5.89 17.33
C SER A 179 0.07 -4.74 18.19
N GLU A 180 0.83 -4.21 19.14
CA GLU A 180 0.43 -3.04 19.95
C GLU A 180 0.37 -1.77 19.10
N LEU A 181 1.35 -1.57 18.23
CA LEU A 181 1.35 -0.48 17.26
C LEU A 181 0.18 -0.60 16.27
N ALA A 182 -0.14 -1.82 15.84
CA ALA A 182 -1.27 -2.08 14.95
C ALA A 182 -2.62 -1.76 15.62
N VAL A 183 -2.78 -1.98 16.92
CA VAL A 183 -3.97 -1.56 17.68
C VAL A 183 -4.15 -0.04 17.63
N ALA A 184 -3.06 0.73 17.79
CA ALA A 184 -3.14 2.19 17.65
C ALA A 184 -3.55 2.60 16.23
N GLY A 185 -2.99 1.95 15.20
CA GLY A 185 -3.38 2.15 13.81
C GLY A 185 -4.85 1.82 13.54
N TYR A 186 -5.34 0.73 14.14
CA TYR A 186 -6.74 0.31 14.09
C TYR A 186 -7.68 1.36 14.68
N GLN A 187 -7.36 1.87 15.88
CA GLN A 187 -8.15 2.91 16.55
C GLN A 187 -8.18 4.21 15.75
N MET A 188 -7.05 4.61 15.15
CA MET A 188 -6.97 5.75 14.24
C MET A 188 -7.87 5.54 13.02
N LEU A 189 -7.86 4.33 12.43
CA LEU A 189 -8.69 3.99 11.29
C LEU A 189 -10.18 3.99 11.64
N GLN A 190 -10.58 3.43 12.78
CA GLN A 190 -11.97 3.46 13.25
C GLN A 190 -12.49 4.88 13.43
N LYS A 191 -11.65 5.77 13.99
CA LYS A 191 -12.01 7.18 14.19
C LYS A 191 -12.12 7.95 12.88
N SER A 192 -11.24 7.66 11.92
CA SER A 192 -11.13 8.42 10.67
C SER A 192 -12.05 7.89 9.56
N CYS A 193 -12.40 6.60 9.62
CA CYS A 193 -13.17 5.86 8.62
C CYS A 193 -14.23 4.95 9.29
N PRO A 194 -15.18 5.49 10.06
CA PRO A 194 -16.19 4.69 10.77
C PRO A 194 -17.04 3.82 9.82
N GLU A 195 -17.19 4.22 8.56
CA GLU A 195 -17.92 3.47 7.53
C GLU A 195 -17.31 2.11 7.19
N LEU A 196 -16.01 1.89 7.46
CA LEU A 196 -15.34 0.60 7.30
C LEU A 196 -15.66 -0.38 8.43
N PHE A 197 -16.36 0.09 9.46
CA PHE A 197 -16.76 -0.66 10.65
C PHE A 197 -18.28 -0.56 10.85
N PRO A 198 -19.09 -1.00 9.86
CA PRO A 198 -20.53 -0.95 10.03
C PRO A 198 -20.93 -1.79 11.25
N PRO A 199 -21.89 -1.32 12.07
CA PRO A 199 -22.40 -2.13 13.17
C PRO A 199 -22.89 -3.47 12.60
N HIS A 200 -22.52 -4.56 13.28
CA HIS A 200 -22.83 -5.92 12.85
C HIS A 200 -24.29 -6.01 12.40
N ARG A 201 -24.51 -6.34 11.12
CA ARG A 201 -25.81 -6.81 10.65
C ARG A 201 -25.93 -8.27 11.06
N TYR A 202 -26.40 -8.48 12.29
CA TYR A 202 -26.88 -9.78 12.75
C TYR A 202 -28.21 -10.10 12.06
#